data_AF-A0A9P6WGE6-F1
#
_entry.id   AF-A0A9P6WGE6-F1
#
_cell.length_a   1.000
_cell.length_b   1.000
_cell.length_c   1.000
_cell.angle_alpha   90.00
_cell.angle_beta   90.00
_cell.angle_gamma   90.00
#
_symmetry.space_group_name_H-M   'P 1'
#
loop_
_entity.id
_entity.type
_entity.pdbx_description
1 polymer ?
#
loop_
_entity_poly.entity_id
_entity_poly.type
_entity_poly.pdbx_seq_one_letter_code
_entity_poly.pdbx_strand_id
1 'polypeptide(L)'
;MKHPWDLPNLLKRYPAIPGKKSFAKLERQVIANFISKEYQIYTREYNVFYLYRQVPLSGRNIVNSDTTTEKASSQLLWKRYNESVGSLVRIIDKPLQNRIFRQIIDPKLSADLFKRNSHVGFQSIASLDQLLLDDSFLRYNNDTVNTVETYMLGIRLNTNKYISGLDEIEPLLEETSNMYKNLDYKSLLEIAKKNRKSSQGKENSGVTLSNRNVVKKFLDRLALSKIVYPLLTSNSQWLIFTTSNKNNSAV
;
A
#
# COMPACT_ATOMS: atom_id res chain seq x y z
N MET A 1 -30.43 -4.48 18.06
CA MET A 1 -30.01 -5.88 17.90
C MET A 1 -29.92 -6.50 19.29
N LYS A 2 -30.69 -7.55 19.61
CA LYS A 2 -30.57 -8.26 20.89
C LYS A 2 -29.24 -9.02 20.91
N HIS A 3 -28.51 -8.93 22.00
CA HIS A 3 -27.23 -9.60 22.11
C HIS A 3 -27.42 -11.12 22.26
N PRO A 4 -26.51 -11.95 21.71
CA PRO A 4 -26.63 -13.40 21.76
C PRO A 4 -26.55 -14.02 23.17
N TRP A 5 -26.31 -13.23 24.22
CA TRP A 5 -26.37 -13.67 25.61
C TRP A 5 -27.72 -13.39 26.30
N ASP A 6 -28.64 -12.66 25.65
CA ASP A 6 -29.97 -12.33 26.17
C ASP A 6 -31.05 -13.32 25.69
N LEU A 7 -30.66 -14.52 25.26
CA LEU A 7 -31.58 -15.52 24.70
C LEU A 7 -32.24 -16.37 25.80
N PRO A 8 -33.51 -16.81 25.62
CA PRO A 8 -34.27 -17.55 26.62
C PRO A 8 -33.61 -18.89 26.98
N ASN A 9 -33.92 -19.37 28.19
CA ASN A 9 -33.38 -20.56 28.87
C ASN A 9 -33.31 -21.88 28.05
N LEU A 10 -33.92 -21.95 26.86
CA LEU A 10 -33.84 -23.11 25.96
C LEU A 10 -32.43 -23.35 25.39
N LEU A 11 -31.58 -22.34 25.27
CA LEU A 11 -30.21 -22.50 24.76
C LEU A 11 -29.21 -23.06 25.78
N LYS A 12 -29.61 -23.25 27.05
CA LYS A 12 -28.80 -23.90 28.09
C LYS A 12 -28.50 -25.39 27.82
N ARG A 13 -29.19 -26.01 26.84
CA ARG A 13 -29.00 -27.41 26.44
C ARG A 13 -27.95 -27.63 25.36
N TYR A 14 -27.37 -26.57 24.80
CA TYR A 14 -26.24 -26.67 23.87
C TYR A 14 -24.91 -26.54 24.63
N PRO A 15 -23.86 -27.29 24.24
CA PRO A 15 -22.61 -27.31 24.97
C PRO A 15 -22.00 -25.91 24.98
N ALA A 16 -21.84 -25.37 26.19
CA ALA A 16 -21.13 -24.14 26.55
C ALA A 16 -21.28 -22.98 25.55
N ILE A 17 -22.25 -22.09 25.77
CA ILE A 17 -22.23 -20.75 25.18
C ILE A 17 -20.85 -20.14 25.53
N PRO A 18 -19.98 -19.86 24.54
CA PRO A 18 -18.64 -19.36 24.82
C PRO A 18 -18.76 -18.03 25.55
N GLY A 19 -18.12 -17.92 26.72
CA GLY A 19 -18.14 -16.69 27.51
C GLY A 19 -17.69 -15.48 26.68
N LYS A 20 -18.08 -14.27 27.10
CA LYS A 20 -17.84 -13.00 26.37
C LYS A 20 -16.41 -12.86 25.81
N LYS A 21 -15.39 -13.31 26.55
CA LYS A 21 -13.98 -13.32 26.12
C LYS A 21 -13.70 -14.30 24.98
N SER A 22 -14.24 -15.50 25.04
CA SER A 22 -14.10 -16.53 24.01
C SER A 22 -14.82 -16.14 22.72
N PHE A 23 -16.02 -15.55 22.83
CA PHE A 23 -16.73 -15.01 21.68
C PHE A 23 -15.97 -13.85 21.02
N ALA A 24 -15.48 -12.88 21.80
CA ALA A 24 -14.68 -11.78 21.27
C ALA A 24 -13.36 -12.25 20.62
N LYS A 25 -12.74 -13.31 21.15
CA LYS A 25 -11.57 -13.94 20.53
C LYS A 25 -11.92 -14.58 19.19
N LEU A 26 -13.03 -15.31 19.13
CA LEU A 26 -13.53 -15.92 17.90
C LEU A 26 -13.85 -14.85 16.84
N GLU A 27 -14.55 -13.78 17.23
CA GLU A 27 -14.88 -12.66 16.35
C GLU A 27 -13.62 -12.03 15.74
N ARG A 28 -12.60 -11.76 16.57
CA ARG A 28 -11.30 -11.25 16.09
C ARG A 28 -10.62 -12.22 15.13
N GLN A 29 -10.68 -13.52 15.39
CA GLN A 29 -10.10 -14.54 14.51
C GLN A 29 -10.84 -14.62 13.17
N VAL A 30 -12.17 -14.59 13.19
CA VAL A 30 -12.99 -14.59 11.96
C VAL A 30 -12.70 -13.35 11.12
N ILE A 31 -12.63 -12.17 11.75
CA ILE A 31 -12.29 -10.92 11.05
C ILE A 31 -10.87 -10.97 10.47
N ALA A 32 -9.88 -11.44 11.25
CA ALA A 32 -8.51 -11.57 10.79
C ALA A 32 -8.40 -12.54 9.60
N ASN A 33 -9.10 -13.68 9.66
CA ASN A 33 -9.12 -14.66 8.58
C ASN A 33 -9.80 -14.09 7.31
N PHE A 34 -10.90 -13.35 7.47
CA PHE A 34 -11.58 -12.69 6.36
C PHE A 34 -10.66 -11.68 5.67
N ILE A 35 -10.05 -10.78 6.44
CA ILE A 35 -9.12 -9.76 5.91
C ILE A 35 -7.89 -10.40 5.28
N SER A 36 -7.34 -11.46 5.89
CA SER A 36 -6.22 -12.21 5.32
C SER A 36 -6.57 -12.78 3.95
N LYS A 37 -7.80 -13.30 3.77
CA LYS A 37 -8.26 -13.79 2.47
C LYS A 37 -8.41 -12.67 1.45
N GLU A 38 -8.99 -11.52 1.84
CA GLU A 38 -9.11 -10.36 0.95
C GLU A 38 -7.74 -9.87 0.47
N TYR A 39 -6.78 -9.70 1.38
CA TYR A 39 -5.41 -9.32 1.02
C TYR A 39 -4.77 -10.34 0.08
N GLN A 40 -4.94 -11.64 0.31
CA GLN A 40 -4.41 -12.68 -0.57
C GLN A 40 -5.04 -12.64 -1.98
N ILE A 41 -6.35 -12.41 -2.06
CA ILE A 41 -7.05 -12.27 -3.35
C ILE A 41 -6.53 -11.03 -4.08
N TYR A 42 -6.50 -9.88 -3.43
CA TYR A 42 -6.10 -8.64 -4.09
C TYR A 42 -4.62 -8.59 -4.45
N THR A 43 -3.73 -9.10 -3.61
CA THR A 43 -2.30 -9.22 -3.97
C THR A 43 -2.05 -10.18 -5.13
N ARG A 44 -2.99 -11.10 -5.42
CA ARG A 44 -2.94 -12.00 -6.58
C ARG A 44 -3.48 -11.33 -7.85
N GLU A 45 -4.62 -10.65 -7.74
CA GLU A 45 -5.37 -10.08 -8.89
C GLU A 45 -4.75 -8.78 -9.42
N TYR A 46 -4.24 -7.96 -8.50
CA TYR A 46 -3.68 -6.63 -8.77
C TYR A 46 -2.15 -6.69 -8.74
N ASN A 47 -1.52 -5.81 -9.52
CA ASN A 47 -0.06 -5.71 -9.62
C ASN A 47 0.51 -4.45 -8.93
N VAL A 48 -0.34 -3.61 -8.36
CA VAL A 48 0.06 -2.45 -7.57
C VAL A 48 -0.75 -2.37 -6.28
N PHE A 49 -0.10 -2.01 -5.18
CA PHE A 49 -0.76 -1.57 -3.96
C PHE A 49 -0.26 -0.21 -3.51
N TYR A 50 -1.11 0.51 -2.79
CA TYR A 50 -0.82 1.79 -2.16
C TYR A 50 -1.17 1.72 -0.69
N LEU A 51 -0.33 2.27 0.18
CA LEU A 51 -0.71 2.52 1.57
C LEU A 51 -0.92 4.02 1.77
N TYR A 52 -2.09 4.30 2.31
CA TYR A 52 -2.55 5.64 2.60
C TYR A 52 -2.59 5.86 4.10
N ARG A 53 -2.33 7.09 4.54
CA ARG A 53 -2.52 7.52 5.92
C ARG A 53 -3.25 8.85 5.96
N GLN A 54 -3.97 9.09 7.03
CA GLN A 54 -4.50 10.42 7.31
C GLN A 54 -3.42 11.24 8.03
N VAL A 55 -3.14 12.44 7.54
CA VAL A 55 -2.22 13.41 8.15
C VAL A 55 -2.91 14.74 8.35
N PRO A 56 -2.60 15.51 9.41
CA PRO A 56 -3.11 16.85 9.56
C PRO A 56 -2.55 17.77 8.48
N LEU A 57 -3.39 18.67 7.98
CA LEU A 57 -2.98 19.73 7.06
C LEU A 57 -2.01 20.65 7.82
N SER A 58 -0.79 20.77 7.31
CA SER A 58 0.29 21.54 7.97
C SER A 58 -0.17 22.98 8.27
N GLY A 59 -0.02 23.41 9.53
CA GLY A 59 -0.35 24.77 9.97
C GLY A 59 -1.63 24.94 10.79
N ARG A 60 -2.40 23.87 11.04
CA ARG A 60 -3.53 23.93 12.00
C ARG A 60 -3.25 23.03 13.20
N ASN A 61 -3.07 23.65 14.37
CA ASN A 61 -3.04 22.93 15.65
C ASN A 61 -4.35 22.17 15.79
N ILE A 62 -4.25 20.86 15.97
CA ILE A 62 -5.39 20.00 16.29
C ILE A 62 -5.85 20.43 17.68
N VAL A 63 -6.85 21.31 17.75
CA VAL A 63 -7.60 21.52 18.98
C VAL A 63 -8.26 20.20 19.27
N ASN A 64 -7.90 19.56 20.39
CA ASN A 64 -8.42 18.29 20.87
C ASN A 64 -9.95 18.23 20.69
N SER A 65 -10.40 17.69 19.56
CA SER A 65 -11.81 17.43 19.33
C SER A 65 -12.14 16.10 19.97
N ASP A 66 -13.32 16.02 20.57
CA ASP A 66 -13.77 14.80 21.22
C ASP A 66 -13.59 13.57 20.30
N THR A 67 -13.14 12.46 20.88
CA THR A 67 -12.77 11.23 20.13
C THR A 67 -13.89 10.67 19.23
N THR A 68 -15.14 11.09 19.45
CA THR A 68 -16.31 10.73 18.64
C THR A 68 -16.42 11.57 17.36
N THR A 69 -16.20 12.88 17.42
CA THR A 69 -16.20 13.78 16.26
C THR A 69 -14.99 13.51 15.38
N GLU A 70 -13.83 13.19 15.96
CA GLU A 70 -12.64 12.82 15.20
C GLU A 70 -12.87 11.53 14.38
N LYS A 71 -13.48 10.50 14.97
CA LYS A 71 -13.82 9.25 14.27
C LYS A 71 -14.81 9.46 13.14
N ALA A 72 -15.87 10.23 13.36
CA ALA A 72 -16.87 10.53 12.33
C ALA A 72 -16.25 11.31 11.16
N SER A 73 -15.38 12.28 11.45
CA SER A 73 -14.69 13.07 10.43
C SER A 73 -13.71 12.22 9.61
N SER A 74 -12.98 11.30 10.25
CA SER A 74 -12.09 10.35 9.57
C SER A 74 -12.87 9.41 8.65
N GLN A 75 -14.00 8.86 9.11
CA GLN A 75 -14.85 7.98 8.29
C GLN A 75 -15.39 8.70 7.05
N LEU A 76 -15.85 9.94 7.21
CA LEU A 76 -16.33 10.74 6.07
C LEU A 76 -15.21 11.02 5.06
N LEU A 77 -14.01 11.38 5.53
CA LEU A 77 -12.85 11.63 4.68
C LEU A 77 -12.50 10.40 3.84
N TRP A 78 -12.41 9.22 4.46
CA TRP A 78 -12.12 7.97 3.76
C TRP A 78 -13.22 7.57 2.78
N LYS A 79 -14.49 7.78 3.14
CA LYS A 79 -15.62 7.53 2.25
C LYS A 79 -15.53 8.39 0.99
N ARG A 80 -15.36 9.71 1.14
CA ARG A 80 -15.24 10.62 0.00
C ARG A 80 -13.98 10.36 -0.83
N TYR A 81 -12.87 10.03 -0.18
CA TYR A 81 -11.66 9.61 -0.89
C TYR A 81 -11.93 8.36 -1.74
N ASN A 82 -12.54 7.33 -1.15
CA ASN A 82 -12.89 6.10 -1.86
C ASN A 82 -13.88 6.35 -3.01
N GLU A 83 -14.84 7.26 -2.84
CA GLU A 83 -15.72 7.71 -3.94
C GLU A 83 -14.93 8.39 -5.07
N SER A 84 -13.91 9.20 -4.73
CA SER A 84 -13.10 9.92 -5.72
C SER A 84 -12.16 9.03 -6.53
N VAL A 85 -11.62 7.95 -5.92
CA VAL A 85 -10.66 7.05 -6.59
C VAL A 85 -11.23 5.68 -6.92
N GLY A 86 -12.45 5.36 -6.50
CA GLY A 86 -12.99 3.99 -6.48
C GLY A 86 -13.17 3.35 -7.86
N SER A 87 -13.18 4.14 -8.93
CA SER A 87 -13.16 3.64 -10.32
C SER A 87 -11.77 3.18 -10.76
N LEU A 88 -10.71 3.61 -10.08
CA LEU A 88 -9.30 3.37 -10.44
C LEU A 88 -8.59 2.47 -9.42
N VAL A 89 -8.91 2.63 -8.13
CA VAL A 89 -8.26 1.92 -7.02
C VAL A 89 -9.30 1.26 -6.14
N ARG A 90 -9.10 -0.03 -5.88
CA ARG A 90 -9.89 -0.78 -4.90
C ARG A 90 -9.33 -0.58 -3.50
N ILE A 91 -9.93 0.30 -2.70
CA ILE A 91 -9.58 0.49 -1.29
C ILE A 91 -10.32 -0.52 -0.42
N ILE A 92 -9.61 -1.11 0.55
CA ILE A 92 -10.27 -1.91 1.60
C ILE A 92 -10.82 -0.96 2.67
N ASP A 93 -12.12 -1.05 2.93
CA ASP A 93 -12.84 -0.16 3.86
C ASP A 93 -12.36 -0.30 5.32
N LYS A 94 -11.72 -1.42 5.65
CA LYS A 94 -11.18 -1.67 6.98
C LYS A 94 -9.77 -1.10 7.11
N PRO A 95 -9.42 -0.54 8.28
CA PRO A 95 -8.04 -0.14 8.56
C PRO A 95 -7.06 -1.29 8.36
N LEU A 96 -5.87 -0.93 7.89
CA LEU A 96 -4.78 -1.86 7.61
C LEU A 96 -4.43 -2.66 8.86
N GLN A 97 -4.60 -3.97 8.76
CA GLN A 97 -4.07 -4.91 9.74
C GLN A 97 -2.60 -5.20 9.45
N ASN A 98 -1.72 -4.30 9.92
CA ASN A 98 -0.28 -4.29 9.62
C ASN A 98 0.37 -5.68 9.74
N ARG A 99 0.07 -6.44 10.80
CA ARG A 99 0.63 -7.77 11.01
C ARG A 99 0.24 -8.75 9.89
N ILE A 100 -1.03 -8.77 9.51
CA ILE A 100 -1.54 -9.69 8.48
C ILE A 100 -1.02 -9.28 7.11
N PHE A 101 -1.09 -7.99 6.78
CA PHE A 101 -0.63 -7.50 5.49
C PHE A 101 0.88 -7.73 5.30
N ARG A 102 1.69 -7.44 6.33
CA ARG A 102 3.12 -7.75 6.34
C ARG A 102 3.38 -9.24 6.11
N GLN A 103 2.65 -10.13 6.78
CA GLN A 103 2.81 -11.58 6.59
C GLN A 103 2.53 -12.04 5.16
N ILE A 104 1.63 -11.35 4.44
CA ILE A 104 1.27 -11.68 3.07
C ILE A 104 2.27 -11.12 2.06
N ILE A 105 2.71 -9.88 2.23
CA ILE A 105 3.66 -9.22 1.32
C ILE A 105 5.08 -9.76 1.52
N ASP A 106 5.60 -9.62 2.74
CA ASP A 106 6.88 -10.17 3.16
C ASP A 106 7.05 -10.06 4.69
N PRO A 107 7.14 -11.19 5.42
CA PRO A 107 7.32 -11.17 6.87
C PRO A 107 8.63 -10.51 7.31
N LYS A 108 9.64 -10.36 6.44
CA LYS A 108 10.91 -9.71 6.79
C LYS A 108 10.87 -8.19 6.75
N LEU A 109 9.82 -7.58 6.20
CA LEU A 109 9.68 -6.11 6.20
C LEU A 109 9.63 -5.54 7.63
N SER A 110 10.29 -4.41 7.86
CA SER A 110 10.24 -3.75 9.17
C SER A 110 8.82 -3.31 9.52
N ALA A 111 8.40 -3.56 10.75
CA ALA A 111 7.08 -3.16 11.23
C ALA A 111 6.88 -1.63 11.23
N ASP A 112 7.98 -0.87 11.37
CA ASP A 112 7.98 0.60 11.42
C ASP A 112 7.59 1.28 10.10
N LEU A 113 7.66 0.51 9.01
CA LEU A 113 7.21 0.97 7.70
C LEU A 113 5.70 1.19 7.69
N PHE A 114 4.94 0.42 8.49
CA PHE A 114 3.48 0.49 8.52
C PHE A 114 2.99 1.48 9.58
N LYS A 115 2.32 2.55 9.14
CA LYS A 115 1.81 3.59 10.04
C LYS A 115 0.46 3.18 10.65
N ARG A 116 0.14 3.74 11.83
CA ARG A 116 -1.19 3.57 12.43
C ARG A 116 -2.25 4.25 11.56
N ASN A 117 -3.50 3.79 11.66
CA ASN A 117 -4.64 4.33 10.91
C ASN A 117 -4.40 4.38 9.38
N SER A 118 -3.63 3.42 8.87
CA SER A 118 -3.41 3.30 7.43
C SER A 118 -4.55 2.54 6.76
N HIS A 119 -4.74 2.78 5.47
CA HIS A 119 -5.58 1.96 4.60
C HIS A 119 -4.75 1.46 3.42
N VAL A 120 -5.18 0.35 2.82
CA VAL A 120 -4.55 -0.21 1.62
C VAL A 120 -5.51 -0.12 0.45
N GLY A 121 -4.99 0.28 -0.70
CA GLY A 121 -5.68 0.21 -1.98
C GLY A 121 -4.90 -0.59 -3.00
N PHE A 122 -5.60 -1.17 -3.97
CA PHE A 122 -5.03 -2.01 -5.02
C PHE A 122 -5.43 -1.49 -6.41
N GLN A 123 -4.50 -1.55 -7.35
CA GLN A 123 -4.70 -1.12 -8.74
C GLN A 123 -4.06 -2.13 -9.68
N SER A 124 -4.70 -2.34 -10.83
CA SER A 124 -4.14 -3.14 -11.92
C SER A 124 -3.74 -2.18 -13.02
N ILE A 125 -2.45 -2.13 -13.33
CA ILE A 125 -1.91 -1.28 -14.39
C ILE A 125 -1.29 -2.13 -15.50
N ALA A 126 -1.30 -1.63 -16.73
CA ALA A 126 -0.56 -2.22 -17.85
C ALA A 126 0.78 -1.49 -18.10
N SER A 127 0.91 -0.25 -17.63
CA SER A 127 2.07 0.61 -17.86
C SER A 127 2.24 1.57 -16.67
N LEU A 128 3.48 2.01 -16.41
CA LEU A 128 3.82 2.84 -15.24
C LEU A 128 3.19 4.25 -15.27
N ASP A 129 2.77 4.75 -16.43
CA ASP A 129 2.07 6.04 -16.57
C ASP A 129 0.67 6.04 -15.94
N GLN A 130 0.06 4.87 -15.79
CA GLN A 130 -1.25 4.68 -15.15
C GLN A 130 -1.19 4.73 -13.61
N LEU A 131 0.02 4.80 -13.03
CA LEU A 131 0.19 4.95 -11.60
C LEU A 131 -0.33 6.31 -11.13
N LEU A 132 -1.10 6.28 -10.04
CA LEU A 132 -1.69 7.46 -9.43
C LEU A 132 -0.70 8.11 -8.46
N LEU A 133 0.34 8.72 -9.02
CA LEU A 133 1.40 9.42 -8.29
C LEU A 133 1.36 10.94 -8.48
N ASP A 134 0.24 11.49 -8.94
CA ASP A 134 0.08 12.95 -9.02
C ASP A 134 -0.32 13.51 -7.64
N ASP A 135 0.08 14.76 -7.35
CA ASP A 135 -0.12 15.39 -6.03
C ASP A 135 -1.59 15.39 -5.57
N SER A 136 -2.56 15.46 -6.48
CA SER A 136 -3.99 15.39 -6.16
C SER A 136 -4.42 14.03 -5.60
N PHE A 137 -3.80 12.95 -6.06
CA PHE A 137 -4.05 11.58 -5.59
C PHE A 137 -3.15 11.21 -4.42
N LEU A 138 -1.93 11.75 -4.41
CA LEU A 138 -1.01 11.63 -3.27
C LEU A 138 -1.51 12.40 -2.07
N ARG A 139 -2.28 13.48 -2.26
CA ARG A 139 -2.84 14.34 -1.21
C ARG A 139 -4.27 14.71 -1.54
N TYR A 140 -5.20 13.89 -1.09
CA TYR A 140 -6.61 14.22 -1.17
C TYR A 140 -7.04 15.08 0.02
N ASN A 141 -7.64 16.23 -0.26
CA ASN A 141 -8.17 17.18 0.70
C ASN A 141 -9.68 17.39 0.44
N ASN A 142 -10.43 17.66 1.49
CA ASN A 142 -11.89 17.82 1.46
C ASN A 142 -12.38 19.01 2.30
N ASP A 143 -11.55 20.07 2.40
CA ASP A 143 -11.74 21.24 3.28
C ASP A 143 -11.65 20.98 4.79
N THR A 144 -11.18 19.80 5.19
CA THR A 144 -11.02 19.44 6.59
C THR A 144 -9.59 19.64 7.06
N VAL A 145 -9.39 19.68 8.38
CA VAL A 145 -8.09 19.77 9.06
C VAL A 145 -7.13 18.64 8.67
N ASN A 146 -7.57 17.64 7.90
CA ASN A 146 -6.83 16.44 7.56
C ASN A 146 -6.80 16.18 6.04
N THR A 147 -5.73 15.54 5.59
CA THR A 147 -5.54 15.05 4.22
C THR A 147 -5.21 13.57 4.22
N VAL A 148 -5.56 12.88 3.14
CA VAL A 148 -5.10 11.52 2.88
C VAL A 148 -3.81 11.57 2.09
N GLU A 149 -2.75 10.98 2.62
CA GLU A 149 -1.42 10.91 1.99
C GLU A 149 -1.04 9.47 1.62
N THR A 150 -0.57 9.25 0.40
CA THR A 150 0.13 8.02 0.02
C THR A 150 1.55 8.03 0.57
N TYR A 151 1.91 7.06 1.40
CA TYR A 151 3.25 6.99 2.01
C TYR A 151 4.06 5.76 1.59
N MET A 152 3.43 4.81 0.91
CA MET A 152 4.07 3.61 0.38
C MET A 152 3.37 3.15 -0.91
N LEU A 153 4.17 2.73 -1.88
CA LEU A 153 3.74 2.15 -3.14
C LEU A 153 4.42 0.79 -3.28
N GLY A 154 3.69 -0.25 -3.67
CA GLY A 154 4.27 -1.53 -4.05
C GLY A 154 3.90 -1.90 -5.46
N ILE A 155 4.90 -2.26 -6.27
CA ILE A 155 4.74 -2.75 -7.63
C ILE A 155 5.18 -4.20 -7.66
N ARG A 156 4.33 -5.08 -8.20
CA ARG A 156 4.62 -6.50 -8.30
C ARG A 156 5.52 -6.75 -9.52
N LEU A 157 6.65 -7.42 -9.29
CA LEU A 157 7.65 -7.70 -10.32
C LEU A 157 7.41 -9.04 -11.02
N ASN A 158 6.92 -10.04 -10.28
CA ASN A 158 6.69 -11.39 -10.80
C ASN A 158 5.19 -11.62 -11.06
N THR A 159 4.71 -11.08 -12.17
CA THR A 159 3.33 -11.22 -12.64
C THR A 159 3.27 -11.81 -14.04
N ASN A 160 2.23 -12.59 -14.32
CA ASN A 160 1.84 -12.93 -15.69
C ASN A 160 1.37 -11.68 -16.47
N LYS A 161 1.07 -10.58 -15.76
CA LYS A 161 0.71 -9.27 -16.29
C LYS A 161 1.94 -8.36 -16.27
N TYR A 162 2.72 -8.38 -17.34
CA TYR A 162 3.88 -7.51 -17.51
C TYR A 162 3.48 -6.03 -17.45
N ILE A 163 4.28 -5.20 -16.77
CA ILE A 163 4.08 -3.75 -16.70
C ILE A 163 5.11 -3.10 -17.60
N SER A 164 4.65 -2.41 -18.65
CA SER A 164 5.55 -1.72 -19.58
C SER A 164 6.37 -0.65 -18.87
N GLY A 165 7.66 -0.59 -19.21
CA GLY A 165 8.62 0.39 -18.68
C GLY A 165 9.41 -0.08 -17.45
N LEU A 166 9.09 -1.20 -16.81
CA LEU A 166 9.89 -1.69 -15.67
C LEU A 166 11.33 -2.03 -16.04
N ASP A 167 11.56 -2.59 -17.23
CA ASP A 167 12.90 -2.99 -17.69
C ASP A 167 13.78 -1.77 -18.07
N GLU A 168 13.15 -0.61 -18.30
CA GLU A 168 13.83 0.63 -18.69
C GLU A 168 14.33 1.44 -17.47
N ILE A 169 14.04 0.99 -16.25
CA ILE A 169 14.49 1.66 -15.02
C ILE A 169 16.01 1.63 -14.89
N GLU A 170 16.66 0.47 -15.09
CA GLU A 170 18.11 0.33 -15.01
C GLU A 170 18.86 1.25 -16.00
N PRO A 171 18.63 1.16 -17.33
CA PRO A 171 19.38 1.96 -18.30
C PRO A 171 19.16 3.47 -18.10
N LEU A 172 17.94 3.90 -17.76
CA LEU A 172 17.70 5.33 -17.52
C LEU A 172 18.41 5.85 -16.28
N LEU A 173 18.49 5.06 -15.21
CA LEU A 173 19.26 5.45 -14.03
C LEU A 173 20.74 5.57 -14.37
N GLU A 174 21.33 4.64 -15.11
CA GLU A 174 22.73 4.73 -15.51
C GLU A 174 23.02 5.97 -16.38
N GLU A 175 22.09 6.34 -17.28
CA GLU A 175 22.20 7.53 -18.13
C GLU A 175 22.03 8.85 -17.35
N THR A 176 21.28 8.87 -16.23
CA THR A 176 20.81 10.12 -15.59
C THR A 176 21.01 10.20 -14.07
N SER A 177 22.13 9.71 -13.56
CA SER A 177 22.48 9.72 -12.12
C SER A 177 22.34 11.09 -11.43
N ASN A 178 22.56 12.20 -12.16
CA ASN A 178 22.45 13.57 -11.63
C ASN A 178 21.04 14.16 -11.65
N MET A 179 20.08 13.57 -12.37
CA MET A 179 18.74 14.14 -12.53
C MET A 179 17.81 13.78 -11.35
N TYR A 180 18.03 12.62 -10.73
CA TYR A 180 17.19 12.07 -9.66
C TYR A 180 17.85 12.11 -8.29
N LYS A 181 18.46 13.25 -7.92
CA LYS A 181 19.24 13.39 -6.66
C LYS A 181 18.47 13.07 -5.38
N ASN A 182 17.14 13.15 -5.42
CA ASN A 182 16.27 12.91 -4.27
C ASN A 182 15.87 11.43 -4.13
N LEU A 183 16.08 10.61 -5.16
CA LEU A 183 15.84 9.17 -5.14
C LEU A 183 17.05 8.44 -4.57
N ASP A 184 16.84 7.35 -3.84
CA ASP A 184 17.94 6.46 -3.44
C ASP A 184 18.43 5.66 -4.66
N TYR A 185 19.19 6.37 -5.48
CA TYR A 185 19.69 5.92 -6.76
C TYR A 185 20.41 4.58 -6.67
N LYS A 186 21.29 4.43 -5.67
CA LYS A 186 22.12 3.24 -5.51
C LYS A 186 21.26 2.01 -5.24
N SER A 187 20.32 2.11 -4.30
CA SER A 187 19.40 1.02 -4.00
C SER A 187 18.48 0.69 -5.18
N LEU A 188 17.96 1.70 -5.89
CA LEU A 188 17.11 1.45 -7.06
C LEU A 188 17.87 0.74 -8.18
N LEU A 189 19.10 1.18 -8.45
CA LEU A 189 19.95 0.62 -9.50
C LEU A 189 20.34 -0.83 -9.19
N GLU A 190 20.73 -1.13 -7.95
CA GLU A 190 21.04 -2.50 -7.51
C GLU A 190 19.84 -3.44 -7.69
N ILE A 191 18.63 -2.97 -7.33
CA ILE A 191 17.40 -3.72 -7.52
C ILE A 191 17.10 -3.93 -9.01
N ALA A 192 17.24 -2.90 -9.83
CA ALA A 192 16.99 -2.98 -11.26
C ALA A 192 17.93 -3.99 -11.95
N LYS A 193 19.23 -3.95 -11.61
CA LYS A 193 20.25 -4.93 -12.05
C LYS A 193 19.90 -6.36 -11.68
N LYS A 194 19.40 -6.58 -10.46
CA LYS A 194 19.01 -7.91 -9.98
C LYS A 194 17.80 -8.45 -10.75
N ASN A 195 16.82 -7.61 -11.04
CA ASN A 195 15.62 -8.01 -11.77
C ASN A 195 15.92 -8.34 -13.23
N ARG A 196 16.81 -7.58 -13.91
CA ARG A 196 17.17 -7.84 -15.30
C ARG A 196 17.86 -9.20 -15.49
N LYS A 197 18.74 -9.60 -14.57
CA LYS A 197 19.38 -10.93 -14.59
C LYS A 197 18.35 -12.06 -14.44
N SER A 198 17.26 -11.84 -13.72
CA SER A 198 16.15 -12.80 -13.63
C SER A 198 15.29 -12.86 -14.90
N SER A 199 15.28 -11.79 -15.70
CA SER A 199 14.49 -11.67 -16.94
C SER A 199 15.24 -12.10 -18.20
N GLN A 200 16.52 -12.50 -18.09
CA GLN A 200 17.40 -12.88 -19.22
C GLN A 200 16.91 -14.08 -20.07
N GLY A 201 15.81 -14.73 -19.72
CA GLY A 201 15.15 -15.74 -20.56
C GLY A 201 14.10 -15.19 -21.53
N LYS A 202 13.83 -13.89 -21.56
CA LYS A 202 12.91 -13.24 -22.51
C LYS A 202 13.68 -12.25 -23.37
N GLU A 203 14.40 -12.78 -24.34
CA GLU A 203 14.88 -11.99 -25.48
C GLU A 203 13.66 -11.35 -26.18
N ASN A 204 13.85 -10.11 -26.63
CA ASN A 204 12.89 -9.23 -27.31
C ASN A 204 12.03 -8.31 -26.42
N SER A 205 12.62 -7.17 -26.06
CA SER A 205 11.91 -5.90 -26.29
C SER A 205 12.92 -4.82 -26.66
N GLY A 206 12.85 -4.36 -27.91
CA GLY A 206 13.58 -3.18 -28.33
C GLY A 206 13.13 -1.98 -27.50
N VAL A 207 14.10 -1.22 -27.01
CA VAL A 207 13.90 0.00 -26.25
C VAL A 207 13.12 0.99 -27.11
N THR A 208 11.88 1.32 -26.74
CA THR A 208 11.10 2.36 -27.43
C THR A 208 11.22 3.69 -26.70
N LEU A 209 11.35 4.80 -27.44
CA LEU A 209 11.35 6.17 -26.89
C LEU A 209 10.12 6.45 -25.99
N SER A 210 8.99 5.79 -26.29
CA SER A 210 7.76 5.88 -25.50
C SER A 210 7.96 5.36 -24.07
N ASN A 211 8.56 4.17 -23.90
CA ASN A 211 8.81 3.58 -22.59
C ASN A 211 9.80 4.41 -21.76
N ARG A 212 10.80 5.00 -22.41
CA ARG A 212 11.76 5.89 -21.74
C ARG A 212 11.08 7.11 -21.12
N ASN A 213 10.18 7.75 -21.85
CA ASN A 213 9.42 8.90 -21.35
C ASN A 213 8.47 8.52 -20.20
N VAL A 214 7.86 7.34 -20.27
CA VAL A 214 6.99 6.80 -19.22
C VAL A 214 7.78 6.62 -17.91
N VAL A 215 8.96 5.99 -17.98
CA VAL A 215 9.81 5.79 -16.78
C VAL A 215 10.32 7.11 -16.23
N LYS A 216 10.74 8.04 -17.09
CA LYS A 216 11.17 9.37 -16.65
C LYS A 216 10.08 10.07 -15.83
N LYS A 217 8.85 10.12 -16.35
CA LYS A 217 7.69 10.68 -15.63
C LYS A 217 7.42 9.95 -14.31
N PHE A 218 7.56 8.62 -14.30
CA PHE A 218 7.40 7.83 -13.09
C PHE A 218 8.45 8.19 -12.02
N LEU A 219 9.72 8.28 -12.38
CA LEU A 219 10.81 8.66 -11.46
C LEU A 219 10.65 10.10 -10.96
N ASP A 220 10.28 11.04 -11.85
CA ASP A 220 9.98 12.43 -11.48
C ASP A 220 8.84 12.49 -10.45
N ARG A 221 7.75 11.74 -10.68
CA ARG A 221 6.61 11.67 -9.76
C ARG A 221 6.98 11.05 -8.42
N LEU A 222 7.78 9.99 -8.39
CA LEU A 222 8.28 9.42 -7.13
C LEU A 222 9.10 10.45 -6.34
N ALA A 223 9.98 11.20 -7.00
CA ALA A 223 10.77 12.25 -6.37
C ALA A 223 9.90 13.37 -5.79
N LEU A 224 8.88 13.84 -6.53
CA LEU A 224 7.92 14.84 -6.07
C LEU A 224 7.10 14.34 -4.86
N SER A 225 6.68 13.07 -4.90
CA SER A 225 5.89 12.43 -3.86
C SER A 225 6.65 12.16 -2.55
N LYS A 226 7.98 12.33 -2.54
CA LYS A 226 8.88 11.95 -1.43
C LYS A 226 8.85 10.46 -1.08
N ILE A 227 8.30 9.60 -1.93
CA ILE A 227 8.33 8.14 -1.80
C ILE A 227 9.59 7.62 -2.50
N VAL A 228 10.75 7.93 -1.92
CA VAL A 228 12.05 7.90 -2.61
C VAL A 228 12.94 6.69 -2.30
N TYR A 229 12.54 5.86 -1.34
CA TYR A 229 13.35 4.72 -0.88
C TYR A 229 12.78 3.40 -1.40
N PRO A 230 13.42 2.78 -2.42
CA PRO A 230 13.01 1.50 -2.95
C PRO A 230 13.52 0.35 -2.09
N LEU A 231 12.68 -0.68 -1.98
CA LEU A 231 12.88 -1.87 -1.16
C LEU A 231 12.43 -3.06 -1.99
N LEU A 232 13.28 -4.07 -2.10
CA LEU A 232 12.87 -5.35 -2.69
C LEU A 232 12.50 -6.31 -1.59
N THR A 233 11.33 -6.94 -1.69
CA THR A 233 10.95 -8.00 -0.73
C THR A 233 11.90 -9.19 -0.81
N SER A 234 12.01 -9.93 0.29
CA SER A 234 12.91 -11.08 0.42
C SER A 234 12.62 -12.20 -0.60
N ASN A 235 11.36 -12.35 -0.98
CA ASN A 235 10.91 -13.25 -2.05
C ASN A 235 11.03 -12.64 -3.47
N SER A 236 11.55 -11.41 -3.60
CA SER A 236 11.69 -10.65 -4.85
C SER A 236 10.39 -10.51 -5.66
N GLN A 237 9.23 -10.62 -5.01
CA GLN A 237 7.92 -10.49 -5.68
C GLN A 237 7.46 -9.05 -5.80
N TRP A 238 7.86 -8.17 -4.88
CA TRP A 238 7.39 -6.79 -4.80
C TRP A 238 8.56 -5.82 -4.71
N LEU A 239 8.51 -4.79 -5.54
CA LEU A 239 9.30 -3.57 -5.42
C LEU A 239 8.47 -2.53 -4.67
N ILE A 240 8.90 -2.16 -3.48
CA ILE A 240 8.19 -1.26 -2.58
C ILE A 240 8.95 0.05 -2.49
N PHE A 241 8.29 1.17 -2.76
CA PHE A 241 8.80 2.50 -2.53
C PHE A 241 8.22 3.06 -1.23
N THR A 242 9.04 3.69 -0.41
CA THR A 242 8.65 4.25 0.88
C THR A 242 9.19 5.67 1.09
N THR A 243 8.60 6.39 2.05
CA THR A 243 9.01 7.74 2.45
C THR A 243 10.18 7.78 3.44
N SER A 244 10.65 6.63 3.95
CA SER A 244 11.70 6.57 4.98
C SER A 244 12.68 5.45 4.70
N ASN A 245 13.98 5.77 4.74
CA ASN A 245 15.04 4.77 4.69
C ASN A 245 15.11 4.04 6.04
N LYS A 246 14.34 2.97 6.18
CA LYS A 246 14.40 2.08 7.33
C LYS A 246 14.59 0.65 6.85
N ASN A 247 15.67 0.45 6.10
CA ASN A 247 16.23 -0.87 5.87
C ASN A 247 17.45 -1.08 6.78
N ASN A 248 17.49 -2.24 7.42
CA ASN A 248 18.52 -2.76 8.33
C ASN A 248 18.42 -2.34 9.80
N SER A 249 17.46 -2.97 10.49
CA SER A 249 17.67 -3.34 11.89
C SER A 249 17.10 -4.74 12.12
N ALA A 250 17.85 -5.76 11.68
CA ALA A 250 17.93 -7.10 12.26
C ALA A 250 18.94 -7.94 11.44
N VAL A 251 20.18 -7.97 11.93
CA VAL A 251 20.99 -9.21 11.92
C VAL A 251 20.26 -10.23 12.79
#